data_AF-A0AAW4V4V2-F1
#
_entry.id   AF-A0AAW4V4V2-F1
#
_cell.length_a   1.000
_cell.length_b   1.000
_cell.length_c   1.000
_cell.angle_alpha   90.00
_cell.angle_beta   90.00
_cell.angle_gamma   90.00
#
_symmetry.space_group_name_H-M   'P 1'
#
loop_
_entity.id
_entity.type
_entity.pdbx_description
1 polymer ?
#
loop_
_entity_poly.entity_id
_entity_poly.type
_entity_poly.pdbx_seq_one_letter_code
_entity_poly.pdbx_strand_id
1 'polypeptide(L)'
;MYNPFSLLNAFKYKEFGSYWFETGTPAYLVKLLKKHHYHLERMTHEETDSQVLNSIDSESTNPIPVIYQSGYLTIKGYDEEFGMYRLGFPNREVEKGFVRFLLPFYANVNKVESPFEIQKFVREVRSGDYDSFFRRLQSFFADTTNEVIREQELHYENVLFIVFKFVGFYTQVEYHTSKGRIDLVLQTDKLIYVMEFKLDGTAEEALQQIHDKHYALPFASDGSSFK
;
A
#
# COMPACT_ATOMS: atom_id res chain seq x y z
N MET A 1 7.25 16.22 -12.49
CA MET A 1 6.99 15.87 -13.91
C MET A 1 5.50 15.56 -14.02
N TYR A 2 4.77 16.18 -14.95
CA TYR A 2 3.31 15.99 -15.13
C TYR A 2 3.04 15.13 -16.36
N ASN A 3 2.01 14.29 -16.31
CA ASN A 3 1.55 13.56 -17.49
C ASN A 3 0.95 14.52 -18.51
N PRO A 4 1.46 14.56 -19.75
CA PRO A 4 0.83 15.31 -20.83
C PRO A 4 -0.67 14.98 -20.98
N PHE A 5 -1.07 13.72 -20.83
CA PHE A 5 -2.46 13.27 -20.92
C PHE A 5 -3.34 13.77 -19.77
N SER A 6 -2.85 13.67 -18.53
CA SER A 6 -3.59 14.24 -17.37
C SER A 6 -3.71 15.76 -17.46
N LEU A 7 -2.68 16.43 -17.99
CA LEU A 7 -2.70 17.86 -18.23
C LEU A 7 -3.73 18.23 -19.31
N LEU A 8 -3.75 17.49 -20.42
CA LEU A 8 -4.70 17.69 -21.51
C LEU A 8 -6.14 17.47 -21.04
N ASN A 9 -6.40 16.44 -20.24
CA ASN A 9 -7.74 16.20 -19.70
C ASN A 9 -8.14 17.22 -18.63
N ALA A 10 -7.24 17.61 -17.73
CA ALA A 10 -7.51 18.69 -16.78
C ALA A 10 -7.88 20.00 -17.49
N PHE A 11 -7.21 20.33 -18.60
CA PHE A 11 -7.58 21.50 -19.41
C PHE A 11 -8.87 21.31 -20.21
N LYS A 12 -9.13 20.09 -20.71
CA LYS A 12 -10.33 19.76 -21.49
C LYS A 12 -11.60 19.79 -20.63
N TYR A 13 -11.55 19.20 -19.45
CA TYR A 13 -12.70 19.06 -18.54
C TYR A 13 -12.77 20.17 -17.48
N LYS A 14 -11.71 20.99 -17.36
CA LYS A 14 -11.58 22.10 -16.40
C LYS A 14 -11.78 21.67 -14.94
N GLU A 15 -11.48 20.42 -14.65
CA GLU A 15 -11.53 19.84 -13.31
C GLU A 15 -10.22 19.08 -13.07
N PHE A 16 -9.78 19.03 -11.81
CA PHE A 16 -8.71 18.14 -11.43
C PHE A 16 -9.28 16.72 -11.27
N GLY A 17 -8.70 15.74 -11.94
CA GLY A 17 -9.16 14.35 -11.94
C GLY A 17 -8.03 13.38 -12.18
N SER A 18 -8.22 12.11 -11.80
CA SER A 18 -7.22 11.04 -11.93
C SER A 18 -7.11 10.49 -13.35
N TYR A 19 -7.03 11.38 -14.34
CA TYR A 19 -7.01 11.10 -15.77
C TYR A 19 -5.85 10.22 -16.24
N TRP A 20 -4.82 10.09 -15.40
CA TRP A 20 -3.72 9.16 -15.56
C TRP A 20 -4.19 7.70 -15.66
N PHE A 21 -5.23 7.32 -14.90
CA PHE A 21 -5.72 5.94 -14.78
C PHE A 21 -6.73 5.53 -15.85
N GLU A 22 -7.33 6.48 -16.56
CA GLU A 22 -8.55 6.22 -17.33
C GLU A 22 -8.28 5.62 -18.73
N THR A 23 -7.04 5.59 -19.22
CA THR A 23 -6.78 5.28 -20.65
C THR A 23 -5.75 4.20 -20.97
N GLY A 24 -5.14 3.50 -20.00
CA GLY A 24 -4.07 2.54 -20.33
C GLY A 24 -3.91 1.37 -19.37
N THR A 25 -4.34 0.19 -19.81
CA THR A 25 -3.86 -1.14 -19.38
C THR A 25 -3.80 -1.52 -17.88
N PRO A 26 -4.75 -1.12 -17.01
CA PRO A 26 -4.59 -1.37 -15.58
C PRO A 26 -4.58 -2.87 -15.22
N ALA A 27 -5.35 -3.70 -15.94
CA ALA A 27 -5.45 -5.14 -15.68
C ALA A 27 -4.17 -5.92 -16.04
N TYR A 28 -3.40 -5.48 -17.05
CA TYR A 28 -2.13 -6.13 -17.38
C TYR A 28 -1.11 -5.93 -16.26
N LEU A 29 -1.06 -4.72 -15.70
CA LEU A 29 -0.13 -4.44 -14.61
C LEU A 29 -0.42 -5.27 -13.36
N VAL A 30 -1.71 -5.45 -13.02
CA VAL A 30 -2.08 -6.36 -11.92
C VAL A 30 -1.64 -7.79 -12.20
N LYS A 31 -1.88 -8.29 -13.42
CA LYS A 31 -1.44 -9.63 -13.81
C LYS A 31 0.08 -9.78 -13.67
N LEU A 32 0.84 -8.76 -14.04
CA LEU A 32 2.29 -8.73 -13.90
C LEU A 32 2.70 -8.78 -12.42
N LEU A 33 2.15 -7.90 -11.58
CA LEU A 33 2.45 -7.88 -10.14
C LEU A 33 2.16 -9.22 -9.46
N LYS A 34 1.01 -9.84 -9.78
CA LYS A 34 0.64 -11.15 -9.25
C LYS A 34 1.55 -12.26 -9.78
N LYS A 35 1.83 -12.29 -11.09
CA LYS A 35 2.73 -13.28 -11.72
C LYS A 35 4.11 -13.26 -11.05
N HIS A 36 4.62 -12.07 -10.72
CA HIS A 36 5.94 -11.90 -10.11
C HIS A 36 5.94 -11.94 -8.58
N HIS A 37 4.81 -12.24 -7.94
CA HIS A 37 4.72 -12.31 -6.48
C HIS A 37 5.31 -11.03 -5.84
N TYR A 38 4.96 -9.89 -6.42
CA TYR A 38 5.60 -8.63 -6.07
C TYR A 38 5.10 -8.14 -4.70
N HIS A 39 6.02 -7.87 -3.77
CA HIS A 39 5.72 -7.25 -2.48
C HIS A 39 5.45 -5.75 -2.70
N LEU A 40 4.20 -5.33 -2.63
CA LEU A 40 3.76 -3.97 -2.98
C LEU A 40 4.43 -2.88 -2.13
N GLU A 41 4.80 -3.20 -0.90
CA GLU A 41 5.53 -2.31 0.00
C GLU A 41 6.82 -1.77 -0.64
N ARG A 42 7.53 -2.61 -1.40
CA ARG A 42 8.80 -2.27 -2.02
C ARG A 42 8.71 -1.10 -3.00
N MET A 43 7.54 -0.83 -3.58
CA MET A 43 7.36 0.29 -4.53
C MET A 43 7.73 1.65 -3.95
N THR A 44 7.73 1.78 -2.63
CA THR A 44 8.07 3.03 -1.95
C THR A 44 9.57 3.23 -1.76
N HIS A 45 10.37 2.17 -1.92
CA HIS A 45 11.81 2.16 -1.66
C HIS A 45 12.60 1.36 -2.72
N GLU A 46 12.07 1.19 -3.93
CA GLU A 46 12.70 0.35 -4.94
C GLU A 46 14.00 0.98 -5.46
N GLU A 47 15.05 0.18 -5.57
CA GLU A 47 16.33 0.58 -6.15
C GLU A 47 16.68 -0.31 -7.34
N THR A 48 17.10 0.27 -8.46
CA THR A 48 17.33 -0.45 -9.71
C THR A 48 18.39 0.21 -10.58
N ASP A 49 19.00 -0.53 -11.51
CA ASP A 49 19.98 0.00 -12.44
C ASP A 49 19.36 0.49 -13.77
N SER A 50 20.18 1.14 -14.59
CA SER A 50 19.77 1.63 -15.91
C SER A 50 19.36 0.53 -16.90
N GLN A 51 19.91 -0.69 -16.79
CA GLN A 51 19.62 -1.78 -17.72
C GLN A 51 18.20 -2.29 -17.51
N VAL A 52 17.78 -2.42 -16.25
CA VAL A 52 16.41 -2.77 -15.90
C VAL A 52 15.44 -1.69 -16.39
N LEU A 53 15.69 -0.40 -16.13
CA LEU A 53 14.79 0.69 -16.55
C LEU A 53 14.61 0.79 -18.07
N ASN A 54 15.64 0.44 -18.83
CA ASN A 54 15.63 0.47 -20.30
C ASN A 54 15.15 -0.84 -20.94
N SER A 55 14.81 -1.85 -20.14
CA SER A 55 14.29 -3.11 -20.68
C SER A 55 12.87 -2.91 -21.23
N ILE A 56 12.65 -3.37 -22.46
CA ILE A 56 11.35 -3.33 -23.17
C ILE A 56 10.59 -4.66 -22.95
N ASP A 57 11.11 -5.53 -22.09
CA ASP A 57 10.68 -6.92 -22.06
C ASP A 57 9.24 -7.07 -21.52
N SER A 58 8.30 -7.23 -22.45
CA SER A 58 6.90 -7.52 -22.17
C SER A 58 6.68 -8.91 -21.56
N GLU A 59 7.72 -9.77 -21.54
CA GLU A 59 7.75 -11.05 -20.85
C GLU A 59 8.43 -10.99 -19.46
N SER A 60 9.00 -9.82 -19.11
CA SER A 60 9.98 -9.57 -18.04
C SER A 60 9.78 -10.34 -16.75
N THR A 61 10.90 -10.83 -16.19
CA THR A 61 11.01 -11.36 -14.82
C THR A 61 10.81 -10.30 -13.73
N ASN A 62 10.70 -9.02 -14.10
CA ASN A 62 10.65 -7.88 -13.19
C ASN A 62 9.55 -6.88 -13.61
N PRO A 63 8.58 -6.55 -12.74
CA PRO A 63 7.51 -5.60 -13.07
C PRO A 63 7.94 -4.12 -13.10
N ILE A 64 9.10 -3.78 -12.52
CA ILE A 64 9.58 -2.39 -12.37
C ILE A 64 9.65 -1.59 -13.68
N PRO A 65 10.18 -2.11 -14.80
CA PRO A 65 10.25 -1.37 -16.05
C PRO A 65 8.87 -0.97 -16.53
N VAL A 66 7.89 -1.88 -16.46
CA VAL A 66 6.50 -1.58 -16.87
C VAL A 66 5.87 -0.54 -15.96
N ILE A 67 6.07 -0.61 -14.64
CA ILE A 67 5.54 0.37 -13.67
C ILE A 67 6.17 1.76 -13.89
N TYR A 68 7.47 1.80 -14.18
CA TYR A 68 8.21 3.03 -14.45
C TYR A 68 7.82 3.65 -15.79
N GLN A 69 7.80 2.87 -16.87
CA GLN A 69 7.47 3.34 -18.23
C GLN A 69 6.00 3.72 -18.35
N SER A 70 5.11 3.02 -17.64
CA SER A 70 3.72 3.45 -17.55
C SER A 70 3.59 4.75 -16.79
N GLY A 71 4.53 5.07 -15.89
CA GLY A 71 4.75 6.33 -15.15
C GLY A 71 4.18 6.36 -13.72
N TYR A 72 3.84 5.19 -13.17
CA TYR A 72 3.45 5.06 -11.77
C TYR A 72 4.63 5.28 -10.82
N LEU A 73 5.85 4.94 -11.25
CA LEU A 73 7.09 5.25 -10.56
C LEU A 73 7.92 6.25 -11.36
N THR A 74 8.69 7.07 -10.64
CA THR A 74 9.66 8.00 -11.20
C THR A 74 10.96 7.96 -10.39
N ILE A 75 12.04 8.49 -10.95
CA ILE A 75 13.32 8.59 -10.24
C ILE A 75 13.20 9.62 -9.11
N LYS A 76 13.59 9.20 -7.91
CA LYS A 76 13.65 10.00 -6.68
C LYS A 76 15.08 10.33 -6.25
N GLY A 77 16.04 9.54 -6.70
CA GLY A 77 17.45 9.76 -6.44
C GLY A 77 18.31 8.91 -7.36
N TYR A 78 19.58 9.27 -7.46
CA TYR A 78 20.58 8.52 -8.19
C TYR A 78 21.84 8.45 -7.34
N ASP A 79 22.36 7.24 -7.18
CA ASP A 79 23.63 6.96 -6.55
C ASP A 79 24.69 6.83 -7.66
N GLU A 80 25.55 7.84 -7.78
CA GLU A 80 26.59 7.90 -8.81
C GLU A 80 27.70 6.86 -8.60
N GLU A 81 27.98 6.46 -7.35
CA GLU A 81 29.04 5.51 -7.03
C GLU A 81 28.69 4.11 -7.54
N PHE A 82 27.42 3.71 -7.38
CA PHE A 82 26.93 2.38 -7.75
C PHE A 82 26.10 2.36 -9.03
N GLY A 83 25.77 3.52 -9.61
CA GLY A 83 24.93 3.63 -10.80
C GLY A 83 23.48 3.21 -10.55
N MET A 84 22.99 3.38 -9.31
CA MET A 84 21.67 2.90 -8.88
C MET A 84 20.65 4.03 -8.80
N TYR A 85 19.45 3.79 -9.33
CA TYR A 85 18.32 4.69 -9.25
C TYR A 85 17.40 4.29 -8.12
N ARG A 86 17.05 5.25 -7.27
CA ARG A 86 15.95 5.11 -6.32
C ARG A 86 14.65 5.53 -6.98
N LEU A 87 13.64 4.69 -6.96
CA LEU A 87 12.32 4.95 -7.51
C LEU A 87 11.29 5.25 -6.42
N GLY A 88 10.21 5.93 -6.82
CA GLY A 88 9.04 6.15 -5.98
C GLY A 88 7.92 6.84 -6.74
N PHE A 89 6.73 6.91 -6.13
CA PHE A 89 5.58 7.55 -6.77
C PHE A 89 5.84 9.04 -7.05
N PRO A 90 5.49 9.56 -8.24
CA PRO A 90 5.80 10.94 -8.61
C PRO A 90 5.16 11.96 -7.68
N ASN A 91 3.92 11.69 -7.23
CA ASN A 91 3.19 12.51 -6.28
C ASN A 91 2.10 11.67 -5.57
N ARG A 92 1.47 12.26 -4.56
CA ARG A 92 0.41 11.62 -3.75
C ARG A 92 -0.84 11.24 -4.55
N GLU A 93 -1.16 11.97 -5.62
CA GLU A 93 -2.32 11.65 -6.46
C GLU A 93 -2.11 10.33 -7.20
N VAL A 94 -0.94 10.15 -7.80
CA VAL A 94 -0.58 8.92 -8.51
C VAL A 94 -0.50 7.74 -7.55
N GLU A 95 0.14 7.91 -6.39
CA GLU A 95 0.20 6.87 -5.34
C GLU A 95 -1.22 6.46 -4.90
N LYS A 96 -2.06 7.43 -4.57
CA LYS A 96 -3.44 7.18 -4.12
C LYS A 96 -4.28 6.51 -5.20
N GLY A 97 -4.19 6.99 -6.44
CA GLY A 97 -4.88 6.39 -7.58
C GLY A 97 -4.43 4.94 -7.78
N PHE A 98 -3.14 4.67 -7.62
CA PHE A 98 -2.54 3.35 -7.81
C PHE A 98 -3.02 2.35 -6.76
N VAL A 99 -2.90 2.71 -5.48
CA VAL A 99 -3.38 1.85 -4.40
C VAL A 99 -4.90 1.63 -4.55
N ARG A 100 -5.68 2.69 -4.89
CA ARG A 100 -7.13 2.59 -5.20
C ARG A 100 -7.44 1.59 -6.29
N PHE A 101 -6.61 1.59 -7.30
CA PHE A 101 -6.75 0.70 -8.43
C PHE A 101 -6.44 -0.77 -8.07
N LEU A 102 -5.46 -1.04 -7.21
CA LEU A 102 -5.09 -2.41 -6.81
C LEU A 102 -6.15 -3.10 -5.95
N LEU A 103 -6.83 -2.36 -5.08
CA LEU A 103 -7.75 -2.90 -4.07
C LEU A 103 -8.70 -4.01 -4.56
N PRO A 104 -9.54 -3.80 -5.59
CA PRO A 104 -10.49 -4.82 -6.05
C PRO A 104 -9.85 -6.05 -6.71
N PHE A 105 -8.52 -6.06 -6.88
CA PHE A 105 -7.79 -7.21 -7.39
C PHE A 105 -7.07 -8.00 -6.30
N TYR A 106 -6.87 -7.40 -5.13
CA TYR A 106 -6.19 -8.05 -4.00
C TYR A 106 -7.14 -8.38 -2.87
N ALA A 107 -8.21 -7.62 -2.68
CA ALA A 107 -9.22 -7.86 -1.65
C ALA A 107 -10.56 -8.27 -2.27
N ASN A 108 -11.36 -9.02 -1.50
CA ASN A 108 -12.72 -9.38 -1.87
C ASN A 108 -13.68 -8.18 -1.71
N VAL A 109 -13.53 -7.17 -2.57
CA VAL A 109 -14.40 -6.01 -2.64
C VAL A 109 -14.80 -5.70 -4.06
N ASN A 110 -16.05 -5.27 -4.24
CA ASN A 110 -16.51 -4.81 -5.53
C ASN A 110 -15.84 -3.46 -5.88
N LYS A 111 -15.46 -3.28 -7.15
CA LYS A 111 -14.93 -2.01 -7.70
C LYS A 111 -15.85 -0.82 -7.43
N VAL A 112 -17.16 -1.06 -7.42
CA VAL A 112 -18.19 -0.03 -7.16
C VAL A 112 -18.20 0.39 -5.69
N GLU A 113 -17.93 -0.55 -4.78
CA GLU A 113 -17.99 -0.33 -3.33
C GLU A 113 -16.66 0.16 -2.74
N SER A 114 -15.56 -0.03 -3.47
CA SER A 114 -14.20 0.32 -3.03
C SER A 114 -14.06 1.73 -2.42
N PRO A 115 -14.64 2.82 -3.00
CA PRO A 115 -14.57 4.14 -2.37
C PRO A 115 -15.32 4.23 -1.02
N PHE A 116 -16.42 3.49 -0.87
CA PHE A 116 -17.22 3.47 0.35
C PHE A 116 -16.54 2.66 1.45
N GLU A 117 -15.90 1.54 1.10
CA GLU A 117 -15.13 0.72 2.05
C GLU A 117 -13.98 1.51 2.67
N ILE A 118 -13.28 2.34 1.89
CA ILE A 118 -12.23 3.24 2.39
C ILE A 118 -12.80 4.23 3.41
N GLN A 119 -13.95 4.84 3.10
CA GLN A 119 -14.58 5.81 4.01
C GLN A 119 -14.99 5.15 5.33
N LYS A 120 -15.45 3.89 5.30
CA LYS A 120 -15.81 3.14 6.50
C LYS A 120 -14.59 2.86 7.37
N PHE A 121 -13.49 2.35 6.81
CA PHE A 121 -12.25 2.13 7.58
C PHE A 121 -11.76 3.41 8.27
N VAL A 122 -11.73 4.53 7.55
CA VAL A 122 -11.30 5.82 8.12
C VAL A 122 -12.22 6.26 9.26
N ARG A 123 -13.54 6.05 9.14
CA ARG A 123 -14.49 6.38 10.20
C ARG A 123 -14.30 5.49 11.42
N GLU A 124 -14.15 4.19 11.22
CA GLU A 124 -13.95 3.19 12.28
C GLU A 124 -12.68 3.49 13.10
N VAL A 125 -11.57 3.79 12.42
CA VAL A 125 -10.32 4.21 13.06
C VAL A 125 -10.48 5.52 13.85
N ARG A 126 -11.19 6.52 13.29
CA ARG A 126 -11.41 7.80 13.98
C ARG A 126 -12.39 7.71 15.14
N SER A 127 -13.33 6.76 15.10
CA SER A 127 -14.38 6.62 16.11
C SER A 127 -14.01 5.68 17.25
N GLY A 128 -12.88 4.95 17.17
CA GLY A 128 -12.57 3.94 18.18
C GLY A 128 -13.15 2.56 17.90
N ASP A 129 -13.83 2.34 16.77
CA ASP A 129 -14.59 1.11 16.49
C ASP A 129 -13.69 0.04 15.85
N TYR A 130 -12.78 -0.53 16.66
CA TYR A 130 -11.85 -1.56 16.21
C TYR A 130 -12.58 -2.88 15.85
N ASP A 131 -13.71 -3.18 16.48
CA ASP A 131 -14.49 -4.39 16.17
C ASP A 131 -15.03 -4.35 14.74
N SER A 132 -15.60 -3.22 14.31
CA SER A 132 -16.05 -3.05 12.92
C SER A 132 -14.88 -3.00 11.93
N PHE A 133 -13.77 -2.35 12.31
CA PHE A 133 -12.54 -2.33 11.52
C PHE A 133 -12.05 -3.75 11.23
N PHE A 134 -11.87 -4.59 12.26
CA PHE A 134 -11.36 -5.95 12.10
C PHE A 134 -12.33 -6.86 11.36
N ARG A 135 -13.64 -6.74 11.60
CA ARG A 135 -14.64 -7.50 10.81
C ARG A 135 -14.57 -7.16 9.32
N ARG A 136 -14.36 -5.89 8.97
CA ARG A 136 -14.18 -5.46 7.58
C ARG A 136 -12.86 -5.97 7.01
N LEU A 137 -11.78 -5.84 7.77
CA LEU A 137 -10.47 -6.36 7.35
C LEU A 137 -10.53 -7.88 7.11
N GLN A 138 -11.21 -8.64 7.96
CA GLN A 138 -11.47 -10.08 7.75
C GLN A 138 -12.25 -10.35 6.46
N SER A 139 -13.26 -9.56 6.13
CA SER A 139 -14.00 -9.73 4.87
C SER A 139 -13.14 -9.55 3.63
N PHE A 140 -12.06 -8.74 3.70
CA PHE A 140 -11.15 -8.54 2.58
C PHE A 140 -10.34 -9.80 2.26
N PHE A 141 -10.10 -10.65 3.26
CA PHE A 141 -9.38 -11.92 3.14
C PHE A 141 -10.29 -13.12 2.79
N ALA A 142 -11.61 -12.98 2.82
CA ALA A 142 -12.55 -14.10 2.84
C ALA A 142 -12.62 -14.95 1.55
N ASP A 143 -11.92 -14.60 0.47
CA ASP A 143 -11.97 -15.30 -0.83
C ASP A 143 -10.59 -15.78 -1.33
N THR A 144 -9.63 -15.98 -0.43
CA THR A 144 -8.36 -16.64 -0.78
C THR A 144 -8.56 -18.14 -0.91
N THR A 145 -8.81 -18.63 -2.14
CA THR A 145 -8.72 -20.05 -2.45
C THR A 145 -7.33 -20.59 -2.15
N ASN A 146 -7.21 -21.80 -1.59
CA ASN A 146 -5.98 -22.50 -1.17
C ASN A 146 -4.74 -22.27 -2.06
N GLU A 147 -3.97 -21.22 -1.75
CA GLU A 147 -2.63 -20.95 -2.29
C GLU A 147 -1.54 -21.52 -1.36
N VAL A 148 -0.31 -21.69 -1.86
CA VAL A 148 0.83 -22.20 -1.04
C VAL A 148 1.09 -21.24 0.13
N ILE A 149 1.54 -21.71 1.31
CA ILE A 149 1.75 -20.87 2.52
C ILE A 149 2.51 -19.56 2.22
N ARG A 150 3.56 -19.62 1.38
CA ARG A 150 4.34 -18.44 0.98
C ARG A 150 3.54 -17.45 0.11
N GLU A 151 2.66 -17.96 -0.74
CA GLU A 151 1.75 -17.14 -1.56
C GLU A 151 0.67 -16.50 -0.66
N GLN A 152 0.20 -17.23 0.35
CA GLN A 152 -0.73 -16.70 1.36
C GLN A 152 -0.11 -15.57 2.18
N GLU A 153 1.09 -15.74 2.74
CA GLU A 153 1.76 -14.69 3.53
C GLU A 153 1.90 -13.38 2.73
N LEU A 154 2.44 -13.49 1.52
CA LEU A 154 2.57 -12.35 0.59
C LEU A 154 1.20 -11.74 0.24
N HIS A 155 0.17 -12.56 0.07
CA HIS A 155 -1.18 -12.07 -0.17
C HIS A 155 -1.69 -11.23 1.02
N TYR A 156 -1.55 -11.74 2.24
CA TYR A 156 -1.91 -11.02 3.46
C TYR A 156 -1.13 -9.71 3.56
N GLU A 157 0.19 -9.73 3.39
CA GLU A 157 1.04 -8.54 3.38
C GLU A 157 0.56 -7.50 2.36
N ASN A 158 0.25 -7.92 1.14
CA ASN A 158 -0.18 -7.02 0.07
C ASN A 158 -1.55 -6.40 0.34
N VAL A 159 -2.51 -7.17 0.85
CA VAL A 159 -3.83 -6.64 1.24
C VAL A 159 -3.71 -5.68 2.41
N LEU A 160 -2.92 -6.02 3.43
CA LEU A 160 -2.64 -5.15 4.57
C LEU A 160 -1.99 -3.84 4.12
N PHE A 161 -0.95 -3.92 3.28
CA PHE A 161 -0.29 -2.75 2.69
C PHE A 161 -1.30 -1.84 1.98
N ILE A 162 -2.17 -2.41 1.15
CA ILE A 162 -3.20 -1.66 0.43
C ILE A 162 -4.14 -0.95 1.42
N VAL A 163 -4.72 -1.67 2.38
CA VAL A 163 -5.66 -1.12 3.37
C VAL A 163 -4.99 0.00 4.18
N PHE A 164 -3.77 -0.22 4.68
CA PHE A 164 -3.09 0.75 5.53
C PHE A 164 -2.61 1.98 4.77
N LYS A 165 -2.12 1.82 3.55
CA LYS A 165 -1.84 2.96 2.67
C LYS A 165 -3.10 3.80 2.44
N PHE A 166 -4.26 3.18 2.26
CA PHE A 166 -5.51 3.96 2.17
C PHE A 166 -5.82 4.71 3.43
N VAL A 167 -5.83 4.04 4.57
CA VAL A 167 -6.11 4.68 5.86
C VAL A 167 -5.15 5.86 6.06
N GLY A 168 -3.86 5.67 5.78
CA GLY A 168 -2.81 6.71 5.77
C GLY A 168 -3.03 7.88 4.81
N PHE A 169 -3.74 7.71 3.70
CA PHE A 169 -4.10 8.86 2.86
C PHE A 169 -5.13 9.79 3.50
N TYR A 170 -5.86 9.35 4.51
CA TYR A 170 -6.99 10.10 5.09
C TYR A 170 -6.87 10.32 6.61
N THR A 171 -5.86 9.76 7.25
CA THR A 171 -5.58 9.89 8.68
C THR A 171 -4.09 10.12 8.89
N GLN A 172 -3.66 10.61 10.06
CA GLN A 172 -2.24 10.69 10.42
C GLN A 172 -1.71 9.31 10.79
N VAL A 173 -1.78 8.39 9.84
CA VAL A 173 -1.39 7.00 10.04
C VAL A 173 -0.01 6.83 9.44
N GLU A 174 0.95 6.57 10.32
CA GLU A 174 2.32 6.24 9.94
C GLU A 174 2.50 4.72 9.91
N TYR A 175 2.43 4.16 8.70
CA TYR A 175 2.76 2.77 8.45
C TYR A 175 4.28 2.58 8.49
N HIS A 176 4.76 1.79 9.45
CA HIS A 176 6.17 1.47 9.61
C HIS A 176 6.38 -0.05 9.62
N THR A 177 6.32 -0.72 8.48
CA THR A 177 6.93 -2.04 8.33
C THR A 177 8.44 -1.88 8.33
N SER A 178 9.00 -1.81 9.53
CA SER A 178 10.44 -1.98 9.66
C SER A 178 10.73 -3.46 9.65
N LYS A 179 11.87 -3.84 9.06
CA LYS A 179 12.57 -5.10 9.33
C LYS A 179 12.81 -5.25 10.85
N GLY A 180 11.77 -5.61 11.62
CA GLY A 180 11.82 -6.05 13.00
C GLY A 180 11.38 -5.09 14.13
N ARG A 181 10.53 -4.06 13.91
CA ARG A 181 10.02 -3.26 15.06
C ARG A 181 8.52 -3.05 15.25
N ILE A 182 7.62 -2.87 14.29
CA ILE A 182 6.16 -2.81 14.56
C ILE A 182 5.50 -3.14 13.22
N ASP A 183 4.42 -3.92 13.17
CA ASP A 183 3.78 -4.21 11.88
C ASP A 183 2.89 -3.05 11.41
N LEU A 184 2.19 -2.40 12.34
CA LEU A 184 1.35 -1.24 12.05
C LEU A 184 1.18 -0.32 13.26
N VAL A 185 1.29 0.98 13.01
CA VAL A 185 0.79 2.02 13.91
C VAL A 185 -0.28 2.83 13.17
N LEU A 186 -1.47 2.93 13.76
CA LEU A 186 -2.47 3.89 13.31
C LEU A 186 -2.61 5.02 14.33
N GLN A 187 -2.36 6.26 13.93
CA GLN A 187 -2.56 7.41 14.80
C GLN A 187 -3.67 8.32 14.29
N THR A 188 -4.47 8.80 15.25
CA THR A 188 -5.50 9.81 15.08
C THR A 188 -5.26 10.90 16.12
N ASP A 189 -6.01 12.00 16.05
CA ASP A 189 -5.93 13.10 17.01
C ASP A 189 -6.22 12.69 18.47
N LYS A 190 -6.72 11.47 18.71
CA LYS A 190 -7.17 11.00 20.03
C LYS A 190 -6.66 9.61 20.43
N LEU A 191 -6.36 8.77 19.44
CA LEU A 191 -6.09 7.34 19.61
C LEU A 191 -4.84 6.94 18.84
N ILE A 192 -4.03 6.10 19.47
CA ILE A 192 -2.88 5.44 18.86
C ILE A 192 -3.15 3.95 18.94
N TYR A 193 -3.22 3.30 17.79
CA TYR A 193 -3.36 1.86 17.66
C TYR A 193 -2.02 1.25 17.29
N VAL A 194 -1.63 0.22 18.01
CA VAL A 194 -0.46 -0.59 17.65
C VAL A 194 -0.92 -2.00 17.37
N MET A 195 -0.70 -2.47 16.15
CA MET A 195 -1.11 -3.81 15.71
C MET A 195 0.10 -4.62 15.30
N GLU A 196 0.07 -5.89 15.70
CA GLU A 196 1.03 -6.92 15.34
C GLU A 196 0.22 -8.08 14.72
N PHE A 197 0.66 -8.56 13.56
CA PHE A 197 -0.02 -9.59 12.80
C PHE A 197 0.76 -10.91 12.92
N LYS A 198 0.03 -12.02 13.07
CA LYS A 198 0.60 -13.37 13.06
C LYS A 198 -0.17 -14.22 12.05
N LEU A 199 0.56 -14.88 11.15
CA LEU A 199 -0.01 -15.83 10.20
C LEU A 199 -0.22 -17.21 10.85
N ASP A 200 0.82 -17.72 11.52
CA ASP A 200 0.83 -19.04 12.17
C ASP A 200 1.05 -18.96 13.70
N GLY A 201 0.72 -17.81 14.31
CA GLY A 201 0.94 -17.54 15.74
C GLY A 201 -0.34 -17.12 16.48
N THR A 202 -0.24 -16.96 17.79
CA THR A 202 -1.39 -16.60 18.64
C THR A 202 -1.50 -15.10 18.92
N ALA A 203 -2.68 -14.67 19.36
CA ALA A 203 -2.88 -13.30 19.83
C ALA A 203 -2.02 -12.99 21.05
N GLU A 204 -1.81 -13.96 21.95
CA GLU A 204 -0.95 -13.82 23.11
C GLU A 204 0.52 -13.59 22.72
N GLU A 205 1.02 -14.30 21.71
CA GLU A 205 2.37 -14.09 21.17
C GLU A 205 2.54 -12.70 20.57
N ALA A 206 1.53 -12.22 19.84
CA ALA A 206 1.51 -10.87 19.28
C ALA A 206 1.52 -9.80 20.39
N LEU A 207 0.67 -9.94 21.41
CA LEU A 207 0.63 -9.03 22.55
C LEU A 207 1.94 -9.04 23.34
N GLN A 208 2.52 -10.22 23.57
CA GLN A 208 3.80 -10.36 24.24
C GLN A 208 4.91 -9.61 23.49
N GLN A 209 4.95 -9.73 22.16
CA GLN A 209 5.90 -9.00 21.34
C GLN A 209 5.73 -7.47 21.44
N ILE A 210 4.48 -6.97 21.41
CA ILE A 210 4.20 -5.54 21.59
C ILE A 210 4.73 -5.03 22.94
N HIS A 211 4.53 -5.82 24.00
CA HIS A 211 5.00 -5.48 25.35
C HIS A 211 6.53 -5.52 25.48
N ASP A 212 7.17 -6.61 25.04
CA ASP A 212 8.60 -6.86 25.17
C ASP A 212 9.45 -5.87 24.38
N LYS A 213 8.93 -5.43 23.25
CA LYS A 213 9.59 -4.45 22.39
C LYS A 213 9.24 -3.01 22.74
N HIS A 214 8.38 -2.81 23.75
CA HIS A 214 8.00 -1.52 24.29
C HIS A 214 7.46 -0.55 23.23
N TYR A 215 6.56 -1.03 22.35
CA TYR A 215 6.03 -0.22 21.24
C TYR A 215 5.27 1.04 21.70
N ALA A 216 4.82 1.10 22.95
CA ALA A 216 4.16 2.27 23.53
C ALA A 216 5.12 3.42 23.90
N LEU A 217 6.43 3.16 24.08
CA LEU A 217 7.38 4.17 24.58
C LEU A 217 7.47 5.45 23.73
N PRO A 218 7.52 5.39 22.39
CA PRO A 218 7.56 6.59 21.55
C PRO A 218 6.35 7.50 21.72
N PHE A 219 5.23 6.95 22.22
CA PHE A 219 3.95 7.63 22.35
C PHE A 219 3.61 8.04 23.79
N ALA A 220 4.47 7.75 24.76
CA ALA A 220 4.19 7.97 26.18
C ALA A 220 3.99 9.45 26.56
N SER A 221 4.53 10.38 25.77
CA SER A 221 4.34 11.83 25.93
C SER A 221 3.16 12.39 25.14
N ASP A 222 2.54 11.56 24.30
CA ASP A 222 1.39 11.96 23.49
C ASP A 222 0.13 11.91 24.36
N GLY A 223 -0.68 12.97 24.41
CA GLY A 223 -1.89 13.04 25.24
C GLY A 223 -3.03 12.12 24.77
N SER A 224 -2.74 11.26 23.80
CA SER A 224 -3.64 10.33 23.14
C SER A 224 -3.76 9.02 23.91
N SER A 225 -4.91 8.35 23.82
CA SER A 225 -5.06 7.02 24.44
C SER A 225 -4.40 5.95 23.56
N PHE A 226 -3.54 5.15 24.17
CA PHE A 226 -2.96 3.95 23.55
C PHE A 226 -3.98 2.81 23.51
N LYS A 227 -4.09 2.12 22.37
CA LYS A 227 -5.03 1.03 22.10
C LYS A 227 -4.36 -0.14 21.41
#